data_AF-A0A9N9QXC6-F1
#
_entry.id   AF-A0A9N9QXC6-F1
#
_cell.length_a   1.000
_cell.length_b   1.000
_cell.length_c   1.000
_cell.angle_alpha   90.00
_cell.angle_beta   90.00
_cell.angle_gamma   90.00
#
_symmetry.space_group_name_H-M   'P 1'
#
loop_
_entity.id
_entity.type
_entity.pdbx_description
1 polymer ?
#
loop_
_entity_poly.entity_id
_entity_poly.type
_entity_poly.pdbx_seq_one_letter_code
_entity_poly.pdbx_strand_id
1 'polypeptide(L)'
;MTPTDLTFMSTNFIVKMATTGVGFRWLDLLEKEFDKACVELDTSLTELETEEPEVVFSSRQKIATLSSCFAQLTHKALTIFQNGAKLEVCYVYYELAKHFRSTTFY
;
A
#
# COMPACT_ATOMS: atom_id res chain seq x y z
N MET A 1 -17.41 -31.13 -1.97
CA MET A 1 -16.91 -30.05 -2.83
C MET A 1 -16.64 -30.60 -4.23
N THR A 2 -17.09 -29.92 -5.29
CA THR A 2 -16.73 -30.30 -6.66
C THR A 2 -15.33 -29.76 -7.00
N PRO A 3 -14.56 -30.37 -7.91
CA PRO A 3 -13.25 -29.84 -8.33
C PRO A 3 -13.31 -28.36 -8.76
N THR A 4 -14.44 -27.94 -9.32
CA THR A 4 -14.75 -26.57 -9.72
C THR A 4 -14.76 -25.57 -8.57
N ASP A 5 -15.22 -25.95 -7.37
CA ASP A 5 -15.26 -25.06 -6.20
C ASP A 5 -13.85 -24.78 -5.64
N LEU A 6 -12.99 -25.81 -5.61
CA LEU A 6 -11.59 -25.69 -5.17
C LEU A 6 -10.79 -24.83 -6.15
N THR A 7 -11.04 -25.02 -7.45
CA THR A 7 -10.42 -24.24 -8.51
C THR A 7 -10.87 -22.79 -8.43
N PHE A 8 -12.17 -22.53 -8.27
CA PHE A 8 -12.72 -21.18 -8.12
C PHE A 8 -12.15 -20.45 -6.90
N MET A 9 -12.05 -21.12 -5.75
CA MET A 9 -11.48 -20.54 -4.52
C MET A 9 -9.98 -20.24 -4.69
N SER A 10 -9.22 -21.15 -5.30
CA SER A 10 -7.80 -20.95 -5.60
C SER A 10 -7.59 -19.80 -6.58
N THR A 11 -8.40 -19.71 -7.66
CA THR A 11 -8.31 -18.61 -8.64
C THR A 11 -8.63 -17.26 -8.00
N ASN A 12 -9.67 -17.15 -7.17
CA ASN A 12 -10.00 -15.91 -6.48
C ASN A 12 -8.89 -15.46 -5.53
N PHE A 13 -8.27 -16.41 -4.83
CA PHE A 13 -7.13 -16.15 -3.94
C PHE A 13 -5.92 -15.61 -4.73
N ILE A 14 -5.56 -16.26 -5.84
CA ILE A 14 -4.46 -15.81 -6.71
C ILE A 14 -4.73 -14.42 -7.31
N VAL A 15 -5.94 -14.16 -7.81
CA VAL A 15 -6.32 -12.85 -8.37
C VAL A 15 -6.24 -11.74 -7.32
N LYS A 16 -6.69 -11.99 -6.09
CA LYS A 16 -6.64 -11.00 -5.01
C LYS A 16 -5.22 -10.72 -4.52
N MET A 17 -4.39 -11.76 -4.38
CA MET A 17 -2.96 -11.58 -4.09
C MET A 17 -2.24 -10.78 -5.20
N ALA A 18 -2.62 -11.00 -6.47
CA ALA A 18 -2.11 -10.19 -7.58
C ALA A 18 -2.54 -8.72 -7.46
N THR A 19 -3.79 -8.44 -7.05
CA THR A 19 -4.28 -7.09 -6.77
C THR A 19 -3.51 -6.40 -5.64
N THR A 20 -3.19 -7.11 -4.55
CA THR A 20 -2.33 -6.57 -3.48
C THR A 20 -0.92 -6.28 -4.00
N GLY A 21 -0.37 -7.15 -4.86
CA GLY A 21 0.92 -6.95 -5.51
C GLY A 21 1.00 -5.72 -6.41
N VAL A 22 -0.08 -5.43 -7.15
CA VAL A 22 -0.22 -4.18 -7.93
C VAL A 22 -0.28 -2.97 -7.01
N GLY A 23 -0.99 -3.07 -5.88
CA GLY A 23 -1.06 -2.03 -4.86
C GLY A 23 0.30 -1.65 -4.29
N PHE A 24 1.16 -2.63 -3.96
CA PHE A 24 2.53 -2.37 -3.49
C PHE A 24 3.37 -1.66 -4.54
N ARG A 25 3.35 -2.13 -5.80
CA ARG A 25 4.11 -1.51 -6.89
C ARG A 25 3.68 -0.07 -7.19
N TRP A 26 2.38 0.20 -7.10
CA TRP A 26 1.85 1.55 -7.28
C TRP A 26 2.31 2.48 -6.16
N LEU A 27 2.36 1.99 -4.94
CA LEU A 27 2.82 2.72 -3.77
C LEU A 27 4.32 3.04 -3.85
N ASP A 28 5.15 2.08 -4.30
CA ASP A 28 6.58 2.30 -4.57
C ASP A 28 6.83 3.35 -5.68
N LEU A 29 5.95 3.40 -6.68
CA LEU A 29 6.03 4.40 -7.76
C LEU A 29 5.72 5.79 -7.23
N LEU A 30 4.66 5.92 -6.43
CA LEU A 30 4.25 7.19 -5.82
C LEU A 30 5.33 7.73 -4.88
N GLU A 31 5.99 6.87 -4.08
CA GLU A 31 7.13 7.29 -3.26
C GLU A 31 8.24 7.91 -4.09
N LYS A 32 8.61 7.29 -5.21
CA LYS A 32 9.65 7.81 -6.11
C LYS A 32 9.25 9.12 -6.76
N GLU A 33 8.00 9.26 -7.22
CA GLU A 33 7.51 10.49 -7.83
C GLU A 33 7.45 11.63 -6.81
N PHE A 34 7.02 11.34 -5.57
CA PHE A 34 6.97 12.31 -4.48
C PHE A 34 8.37 12.78 -4.09
N ASP A 35 9.31 11.86 -3.86
CA ASP A 35 10.70 12.20 -3.51
C ASP A 35 11.36 13.05 -4.60
N LYS A 36 11.14 12.69 -5.87
CA LYS A 36 11.64 13.48 -7.00
C LYS A 36 11.07 14.90 -6.98
N ALA A 37 9.76 15.06 -6.78
CA ALA A 37 9.12 16.36 -6.72
C ALA A 37 9.64 17.21 -5.53
N CYS A 38 9.90 16.60 -4.38
CA CYS A 38 10.51 17.28 -3.23
C CYS A 38 11.92 17.79 -3.56
N VAL A 39 12.75 16.98 -4.21
CA VAL A 39 14.12 17.37 -4.61
C VAL A 39 14.10 18.51 -5.64
N GLU A 40 13.21 18.42 -6.65
CA GLU A 40 13.04 19.47 -7.65
C GLU A 40 12.57 20.79 -7.02
N LEU A 41 11.65 20.71 -6.06
CA LEU A 41 11.16 21.87 -5.33
C LEU A 41 12.24 22.48 -4.42
N ASP A 42 13.01 21.67 -3.69
CA ASP A 42 14.14 22.16 -2.88
C ASP A 42 15.24 22.81 -3.74
N THR A 43 15.46 22.30 -4.96
CA THR A 43 16.38 22.91 -5.92
C THR A 43 15.88 24.30 -6.33
N SER A 44 14.60 24.41 -6.70
CA SER A 44 13.96 25.68 -7.07
C SER A 44 13.99 26.70 -5.93
N LEU A 45 13.79 26.25 -4.68
CA LEU A 45 13.87 27.11 -3.50
C LEU A 45 15.29 27.60 -3.23
N THR A 46 16.31 26.81 -3.56
CA THR A 46 17.71 27.21 -3.36
C THR A 46 18.09 28.37 -4.28
N GLU A 47 17.54 28.42 -5.50
CA GLU A 47 17.73 29.54 -6.43
C GLU A 47 17.15 30.86 -5.88
N LEU A 48 16.00 30.78 -5.19
CA LEU A 48 15.29 31.92 -4.59
C LEU A 48 15.86 32.36 -3.21
N GLU A 49 16.77 31.59 -2.62
CA GLU A 49 17.25 31.79 -1.25
C GLU A 49 17.97 33.13 -1.04
N THR A 50 18.59 33.65 -2.09
CA THR A 50 19.27 34.95 -2.06
C THR A 50 18.31 36.14 -2.12
N GLU A 51 17.11 35.95 -2.66
CA GLU A 51 16.09 37.00 -2.83
C GLU A 51 15.10 37.01 -1.66
N GLU A 52 14.63 35.83 -1.23
CA GLU A 52 13.56 35.69 -0.22
C GLU A 52 13.84 34.58 0.81
N PRO A 53 14.83 34.75 1.71
CA PRO A 53 15.26 33.68 2.63
C PRO A 53 14.17 33.23 3.61
N GLU A 54 13.30 34.12 4.08
CA GLU A 54 12.21 33.74 4.99
C GLU A 54 11.13 32.89 4.30
N VAL A 55 10.84 33.18 3.03
CA VAL A 55 9.87 32.42 2.22
C VAL A 55 10.43 31.04 1.91
N VAL A 56 11.72 30.95 1.58
CA VAL A 56 12.42 29.68 1.39
C VAL A 56 12.40 28.84 2.66
N PHE A 57 12.72 29.42 3.81
CA PHE A 57 12.67 28.71 5.09
C PHE A 57 11.26 28.16 5.41
N SER A 58 10.23 29.00 5.27
CA SER A 58 8.83 28.56 5.47
C SER A 58 8.43 27.45 4.50
N SER A 59 8.87 27.55 3.24
CA SER A 59 8.58 26.56 2.20
C SER A 59 9.24 25.22 2.51
N ARG A 60 10.52 25.20 2.94
CA ARG A 60 11.20 23.97 3.37
C ARG A 60 10.51 23.31 4.56
N GLN A 61 10.00 24.09 5.52
CA GLN A 61 9.24 23.54 6.65
C GLN A 61 7.92 22.86 6.19
N LYS A 62 7.23 23.44 5.20
CA LYS A 62 6.03 22.84 4.61
C LYS A 62 6.37 21.56 3.83
N ILE A 63 7.48 21.54 3.09
CA ILE A 63 7.97 20.33 2.39
C ILE A 63 8.22 19.21 3.40
N ALA A 64 8.97 19.49 4.48
CA ALA A 64 9.22 18.50 5.53
C ALA A 64 7.93 17.96 6.16
N THR A 65 6.93 18.83 6.35
CA THR A 65 5.61 18.44 6.85
C THR A 65 4.89 17.53 5.85
N LEU A 66 4.88 17.88 4.56
CA LEU A 66 4.30 17.06 3.49
C LEU A 66 4.98 15.68 3.40
N SER A 67 6.31 15.63 3.44
CA SER A 67 7.06 14.37 3.43
C SER A 67 6.71 13.48 4.63
N SER A 68 6.59 14.06 5.82
CA SER A 68 6.16 13.33 7.01
C SER A 68 4.72 12.80 6.90
N CYS A 69 3.78 13.62 6.43
CA CYS A 69 2.40 13.20 6.20
C CYS A 69 2.32 12.07 5.17
N PHE A 70 3.06 12.20 4.06
CA PHE A 70 3.09 11.19 3.01
C PHE A 70 3.66 9.87 3.51
N ALA A 71 4.80 9.88 4.21
CA ALA A 71 5.38 8.68 4.81
C ALA A 71 4.41 7.95 5.75
N GLN A 72 3.64 8.70 6.56
CA GLN A 72 2.62 8.12 7.44
C GLN A 72 1.45 7.51 6.66
N LEU A 73 0.98 8.18 5.59
CA LEU A 73 -0.09 7.66 4.73
C LEU A 73 0.33 6.36 4.05
N THR A 74 1.52 6.37 3.46
CA THR A 74 2.18 5.21 2.85
C THR A 74 2.26 4.04 3.83
N HIS A 75 2.79 4.27 5.04
CA HIS A 75 2.90 3.23 6.06
C HIS A 75 1.53 2.65 6.47
N LYS A 76 0.50 3.50 6.61
CA LYS A 76 -0.87 3.06 6.91
C LYS A 76 -1.48 2.25 5.76
N ALA A 77 -1.30 2.69 4.51
CA ALA A 77 -1.77 1.98 3.34
C ALA A 77 -1.09 0.60 3.21
N LEU A 78 0.23 0.52 3.40
CA LEU A 78 0.97 -0.74 3.47
C LEU A 78 0.41 -1.68 4.54
N THR A 79 0.16 -1.16 5.75
CA THR A 79 -0.42 -1.92 6.85
C THR A 79 -1.82 -2.47 6.50
N ILE A 80 -2.66 -1.66 5.86
CA ILE A 80 -4.00 -2.07 5.41
C ILE A 80 -3.90 -3.19 4.36
N PHE A 81 -3.03 -3.04 3.36
CA PHE A 81 -2.85 -4.06 2.32
C PHE A 81 -2.32 -5.38 2.89
N GLN A 82 -1.33 -5.33 3.78
CA GLN A 82 -0.80 -6.52 4.45
C GLN A 82 -1.84 -7.20 5.34
N ASN A 83 -2.61 -6.44 6.12
CA ASN A 83 -3.66 -6.99 6.98
C ASN A 83 -4.82 -7.55 6.17
N GLY A 84 -5.19 -6.91 5.05
CA GLY A 84 -6.15 -7.43 4.09
C GLY A 84 -5.74 -8.81 3.56
N ALA A 85 -4.49 -8.94 3.10
CA ALA A 85 -3.97 -10.23 2.62
C ALA A 85 -4.01 -11.32 3.71
N LYS A 86 -3.65 -11.00 4.96
CA LYS A 86 -3.74 -11.95 6.09
C LYS A 86 -5.17 -12.39 6.37
N LEU A 87 -6.14 -11.46 6.37
CA LEU A 87 -7.54 -11.77 6.58
C LEU A 87 -8.10 -12.67 5.48
N GLU A 88 -7.71 -12.44 4.22
CA GLU A 88 -8.13 -13.28 3.11
C GLU A 88 -7.64 -14.72 3.26
N VAL A 89 -6.38 -14.90 3.68
CA VAL A 89 -5.83 -16.22 4.00
C VAL A 89 -6.63 -16.89 5.12
N CYS A 90 -6.86 -16.18 6.23
CA CYS A 90 -7.63 -16.70 7.35
C CYS A 90 -9.06 -17.11 6.95
N TYR A 91 -9.71 -16.32 6.10
CA TYR A 91 -11.05 -16.62 5.59
C TYR A 91 -11.07 -17.91 4.75
N VAL A 92 -10.09 -18.10 3.86
CA VAL A 92 -9.95 -19.34 3.07
C VAL A 92 -9.76 -20.56 3.98
N TYR A 93 -8.88 -20.46 4.99
CA TYR A 93 -8.69 -21.54 5.97
C TYR A 93 -9.96 -21.85 6.76
N TYR A 94 -10.71 -20.83 7.16
CA TYR A 94 -11.97 -21.01 7.88
C TYR A 94 -13.02 -21.74 7.06
N GLU A 95 -13.22 -21.35 5.79
CA GLU A 95 -14.17 -22.02 4.90
C GLU A 95 -13.79 -23.48 4.63
N LEU A 96 -12.50 -23.76 4.43
CA LEU A 96 -12.00 -25.14 4.29
C LEU A 96 -12.26 -25.96 5.57
N ALA A 97 -11.90 -25.43 6.74
CA ALA A 97 -12.09 -26.12 8.01
C ALA A 97 -13.57 -26.39 8.33
N LYS A 98 -14.46 -25.41 8.03
CA LYS A 98 -15.91 -25.56 8.16
C LYS A 98 -16.44 -26.66 7.25
N HIS A 99 -15.96 -26.73 6.01
CA HIS A 99 -16.35 -27.79 5.08
C HIS A 99 -15.87 -29.16 5.57
N PHE A 100 -14.60 -29.31 5.95
CA PHE A 100 -14.07 -30.57 6.50
C PHE A 100 -14.91 -31.07 7.68
N ARG A 101 -15.23 -30.18 8.64
CA ARG A 101 -16.10 -30.54 9.77
C ARG A 101 -17.48 -31.02 9.32
N SER A 102 -18.06 -30.42 8.28
CA SER A 102 -19.35 -30.84 7.74
C SER A 102 -19.30 -32.19 7.02
N THR A 103 -18.16 -32.57 6.45
CA THR A 103 -17.98 -33.81 5.69
C THR A 103 -17.59 -34.99 6.58
N THR A 104 -16.92 -34.76 7.72
CA THR A 104 -16.55 -35.83 8.68
C THR A 104 -17.74 -36.39 9.47
N PHE A 105 -18.90 -35.73 9.43
CA PHE A 105 -20.14 -36.17 10.11
C PHE A 105 -21.17 -36.84 9.17
N TYR A 106 -20.76 -37.25 7.97
CA TYR A 106 -21.53 -38.12 7.06
C TYR A 106 -20.72 -39.37 6.71
#